data_AF-A0A6N3CIE2-F1
#
_entry.id   AF-A0A6N3CIE2-F1
#
_cell.length_a   1.000
_cell.length_b   1.000
_cell.length_c   1.000
_cell.angle_alpha   90.00
_cell.angle_beta   90.00
_cell.angle_gamma   90.00
#
_symmetry.space_group_name_H-M   'P 1'
#
loop_
_entity.id
_entity.type
_entity.pdbx_description
1 polymer ?
#
loop_
_entity_poly.entity_id
_entity_poly.type
_entity_poly.pdbx_seq_one_letter_code
_entity_poly.pdbx_strand_id
1 'polypeptide(L)'
;MIEKRLHKSMKNRELIQLHSLEKSLVYFSTSLKANEITLEKMLKLDIMQKYEEDQDVLEDVIIENKQAIEMTEIYSNILASTMDFFASVISNNLNIVMKVLASVTILMAIPTVIGGIFGMNFIRMPLINNEFGFEITMVITLVLTFGAAYLLYKKDMFS
;
A
#
# COMPACT_ATOMS: atom_id res chain seq x y z
N MET A 1 -13.35 -7.95 15.98
CA MET A 1 -13.81 -7.74 14.58
C MET A 1 -14.08 -6.26 14.28
N ILE A 2 -14.72 -5.52 15.20
CA ILE A 2 -14.98 -4.07 15.11
C ILE A 2 -13.66 -3.27 15.06
N GLU A 3 -12.71 -3.57 15.93
CA GLU A 3 -11.41 -2.88 16.01
C GLU A 3 -10.60 -2.93 14.70
N LYS A 4 -10.52 -4.09 14.02
CA LYS A 4 -9.86 -4.21 12.71
C LYS A 4 -10.56 -3.40 11.61
N ARG A 5 -11.91 -3.32 11.64
CA ARG A 5 -12.67 -2.49 10.69
C ARG A 5 -12.49 -1.00 10.98
N LEU A 6 -12.49 -0.61 12.26
CA LEU A 6 -12.18 0.74 12.71
C LEU A 6 -10.79 1.15 12.24
N HIS A 7 -9.77 0.32 12.47
CA HIS A 7 -8.40 0.61 12.07
C HIS A 7 -8.22 0.72 10.55
N LYS A 8 -8.92 -0.09 9.75
CA LYS A 8 -8.92 0.05 8.27
C LYS A 8 -9.64 1.31 7.81
N SER A 9 -10.77 1.67 8.44
CA SER A 9 -11.50 2.90 8.12
C SER A 9 -10.70 4.15 8.48
N MET A 10 -9.95 4.10 9.59
CA MET A 10 -8.99 5.14 9.95
C MET A 10 -7.96 5.25 8.83
N LYS A 11 -7.23 4.18 8.48
CA LYS A 11 -6.22 4.23 7.41
C LYS A 11 -6.71 4.87 6.11
N ASN A 12 -7.94 4.55 5.70
CA ASN A 12 -8.54 5.18 4.52
C ASN A 12 -8.82 6.68 4.71
N ARG A 13 -9.31 7.09 5.88
CA ARG A 13 -9.52 8.50 6.23
C ARG A 13 -8.21 9.26 6.23
N GLU A 14 -7.14 8.70 6.80
CA GLU A 14 -5.82 9.33 6.80
C GLU A 14 -5.27 9.49 5.37
N LEU A 15 -5.46 8.50 4.48
CA LEU A 15 -5.12 8.65 3.06
C LEU A 15 -5.92 9.74 2.34
N ILE A 16 -7.22 9.85 2.65
CA ILE A 16 -8.06 10.92 2.11
C ILE A 16 -7.59 12.29 2.59
N GLN A 17 -7.16 12.40 3.86
CA GLN A 17 -6.58 13.61 4.40
C GLN A 17 -5.26 13.97 3.70
N LEU A 18 -4.36 13.00 3.48
CA LEU A 18 -3.13 13.21 2.73
C LEU A 18 -3.41 13.71 1.31
N HIS A 19 -4.37 13.10 0.60
CA HIS A 19 -4.77 13.58 -0.72
C HIS A 19 -5.38 15.00 -0.69
N SER A 20 -6.13 15.35 0.36
CA SER A 20 -6.64 16.71 0.51
C SER A 20 -5.51 17.74 0.70
N LEU A 21 -4.47 17.39 1.47
CA LEU A 21 -3.28 18.22 1.65
C LEU A 21 -2.49 18.38 0.35
N GLU A 22 -2.37 17.32 -0.44
CA GLU A 22 -1.69 17.33 -1.75
C GLU A 22 -2.36 18.34 -2.67
N LYS A 23 -3.70 18.29 -2.78
CA LYS A 23 -4.45 19.28 -3.56
C LYS A 23 -4.20 20.70 -3.05
N SER A 24 -4.24 20.92 -1.73
CA SER A 24 -3.98 22.24 -1.14
C SER A 24 -2.58 22.76 -1.48
N LEU A 25 -1.55 21.91 -1.44
CA LEU A 25 -0.18 22.28 -1.81
C LEU A 25 -0.06 22.62 -3.30
N VAL A 26 -0.73 21.86 -4.18
CA VAL A 26 -0.78 22.18 -5.62
C VAL A 26 -1.45 23.54 -5.86
N TYR A 27 -2.56 23.82 -5.17
CA TYR A 27 -3.21 25.14 -5.23
C TYR A 27 -2.28 26.24 -4.72
N PHE A 28 -1.59 26.04 -3.59
CA PHE A 28 -0.62 27.01 -3.07
C PHE A 28 0.53 27.27 -4.05
N SER A 29 1.14 26.22 -4.60
CA SER A 29 2.22 26.38 -5.59
C SER A 29 1.75 27.19 -6.79
N THR A 30 0.54 26.89 -7.29
CA THR A 30 -0.05 27.61 -8.43
C THR A 30 -0.33 29.09 -8.09
N SER A 31 -0.91 29.36 -6.91
CA SER A 31 -1.22 30.72 -6.47
C SER A 31 0.05 31.53 -6.20
N LEU A 32 1.08 30.95 -5.58
CA LEU A 32 2.35 31.62 -5.31
C LEU A 32 3.10 31.97 -6.61
N LYS A 33 3.07 31.09 -7.61
CA LYS A 33 3.62 31.38 -8.96
C LYS A 33 2.85 32.50 -9.67
N ALA A 34 1.53 32.52 -9.55
CA ALA A 34 0.73 33.62 -10.10
C ALA A 34 1.01 34.96 -9.39
N ASN A 35 1.20 34.92 -8.06
CA ASN A 35 1.59 36.09 -7.28
C ASN A 35 2.99 36.58 -7.65
N GLU A 36 3.95 35.69 -7.85
CA GLU A 36 5.31 36.02 -8.30
C GLU A 36 5.30 36.90 -9.54
N ILE A 37 4.56 36.48 -10.58
CA ILE A 37 4.43 37.22 -11.84
C ILE A 37 3.85 38.62 -11.60
N THR A 38 2.90 38.73 -10.68
CA THR A 38 2.26 40.01 -10.33
C THR A 38 3.23 40.93 -9.57
N LEU A 39 3.97 40.38 -8.61
CA LEU A 39 4.98 41.11 -7.84
C LEU A 39 6.14 41.59 -8.74
N GLU A 40 6.64 40.73 -9.63
CA GLU A 40 7.67 41.11 -10.61
C GLU A 40 7.19 42.19 -11.59
N LYS A 41 5.89 42.25 -11.87
CA LYS A 41 5.31 43.33 -12.67
C LYS A 41 5.19 44.63 -11.87
N MET A 42 4.89 44.56 -10.58
CA MET A 42 4.85 45.73 -9.69
C MET A 42 6.23 46.41 -9.59
N LEU A 43 7.32 45.63 -9.59
CA LEU A 43 8.70 46.14 -9.66
C LEU A 43 9.03 46.94 -10.93
N LYS A 44 8.20 46.87 -11.97
CA LYS A 44 8.44 47.56 -13.25
C LYS A 44 7.56 48.78 -13.45
N LEU A 45 6.66 49.06 -12.51
CA LEU A 45 5.70 50.16 -12.60
C LEU A 45 6.18 51.33 -11.73
N ASP A 46 6.58 52.44 -12.37
CA ASP A 46 7.03 53.68 -11.69
C ASP A 46 6.04 54.19 -10.62
N ILE A 47 4.74 53.95 -10.81
CA ILE A 47 3.69 54.35 -9.84
C ILE A 47 3.80 53.59 -8.51
N MET A 48 4.38 52.39 -8.53
CA MET A 48 4.53 51.50 -7.37
C MET A 48 5.89 51.66 -6.68
N GLN A 49 6.84 52.41 -7.26
CA GLN A 49 8.19 52.64 -6.76
C GLN A 49 8.43 54.13 -6.50
N LYS A 50 7.55 54.75 -5.71
CA LYS A 50 7.58 56.20 -5.50
C LYS A 50 8.74 56.63 -4.59
N TYR A 51 9.19 55.73 -3.71
CA TYR A 51 10.34 55.89 -2.82
C TYR A 51 11.28 54.69 -2.97
N GLU A 52 12.59 54.89 -2.77
CA GLU A 52 13.59 53.80 -2.82
C GLU A 52 13.27 52.68 -1.82
N GLU A 53 12.76 53.02 -0.62
CA GLU A 53 12.31 52.03 0.39
C GLU A 53 11.17 51.12 -0.12
N ASP A 54 10.29 51.60 -1.01
CA ASP A 54 9.19 50.79 -1.56
C ASP A 54 9.73 49.67 -2.46
N GLN A 55 10.85 49.93 -3.15
CA GLN A 55 11.51 48.96 -4.02
C GLN A 55 12.19 47.87 -3.19
N ASP A 56 12.94 48.23 -2.15
CA ASP A 56 13.62 47.28 -1.27
C ASP A 56 12.62 46.31 -0.61
N VAL A 57 11.51 46.84 -0.08
CA VAL A 57 10.45 46.02 0.54
C VAL A 57 9.82 45.07 -0.47
N LEU A 58 9.61 45.51 -1.72
CA LEU A 58 9.02 44.67 -2.75
C LEU A 58 9.98 43.57 -3.22
N GLU A 59 11.27 43.85 -3.30
CA GLU A 59 12.30 42.84 -3.57
C GLU A 59 12.33 41.76 -2.48
N ASP A 60 12.27 42.14 -1.20
CA ASP A 60 12.18 41.21 -0.07
C ASP A 60 10.93 40.31 -0.16
N VAL A 61 9.76 40.88 -0.45
CA VAL A 61 8.52 40.11 -0.62
C VAL A 61 8.62 39.11 -1.79
N ILE A 62 9.31 39.47 -2.87
CA ILE A 62 9.54 38.56 -4.00
C ILE A 62 10.47 37.42 -3.60
N ILE A 63 11.53 37.71 -2.82
CA ILE A 63 12.43 36.68 -2.28
C ILE A 63 11.66 35.71 -1.39
N GLU A 64 10.84 36.21 -0.46
CA GLU A 64 10.00 35.39 0.42
C GLU A 64 8.97 34.57 -0.38
N ASN A 65 8.36 35.15 -1.42
CA ASN A 65 7.42 34.42 -2.28
C ASN A 65 8.12 33.29 -3.05
N LYS A 66 9.32 33.54 -3.58
CA LYS A 66 10.15 32.50 -4.23
C LYS A 66 10.50 31.37 -3.27
N GLN A 67 10.89 31.72 -2.04
CA GLN A 67 11.15 30.73 -1.00
C GLN A 67 9.89 29.90 -0.66
N ALA A 68 8.71 30.53 -0.59
CA ALA A 68 7.45 29.83 -0.36
C ALA A 68 7.10 28.86 -1.51
N ILE A 69 7.40 29.22 -2.77
CA ILE A 69 7.24 28.32 -3.93
C ILE A 69 8.10 27.08 -3.75
N GLU A 70 9.40 27.25 -3.47
CA GLU A 70 10.34 26.14 -3.25
C GLU A 70 9.88 25.22 -2.11
N MET A 71 9.50 25.81 -0.97
CA MET A 71 9.00 25.05 0.19
C MET A 71 7.73 24.25 -0.15
N THR A 72 6.81 24.83 -0.91
CA THR A 72 5.58 24.16 -1.32
C THR A 72 5.86 23.00 -2.28
N GLU A 73 6.82 23.15 -3.17
CA GLU A 73 7.27 22.06 -4.07
C GLU A 73 7.95 20.94 -3.29
N ILE A 74 8.82 21.25 -2.34
CA ILE A 74 9.46 20.27 -1.44
C ILE A 74 8.39 19.47 -0.69
N TYR A 75 7.41 20.14 -0.07
CA TYR A 75 6.35 19.46 0.66
C TYR A 75 5.44 18.63 -0.24
N SER A 76 5.15 19.09 -1.46
CA SER A 76 4.40 18.31 -2.45
C SER A 76 5.12 17.01 -2.80
N ASN A 77 6.44 17.08 -3.03
CA ASN A 77 7.26 15.90 -3.33
C ASN A 77 7.33 14.92 -2.14
N ILE A 78 7.51 15.42 -0.92
CA ILE A 78 7.50 14.59 0.30
C ILE A 78 6.15 13.90 0.46
N LEU A 79 5.06 14.61 0.23
CA LEU A 79 3.71 14.07 0.36
C LEU A 79 3.42 12.99 -0.69
N ALA A 80 3.82 13.21 -1.94
CA ALA A 80 3.73 12.20 -3.00
C ALA A 80 4.53 10.93 -2.64
N SER A 81 5.78 11.09 -2.21
CA SER A 81 6.62 9.98 -1.74
C SER A 81 6.00 9.23 -0.56
N THR A 82 5.34 9.96 0.34
CA THR A 82 4.62 9.38 1.47
C THR A 82 3.41 8.55 1.01
N MET A 83 2.64 9.03 0.02
CA MET A 83 1.53 8.27 -0.56
C MET A 83 2.02 6.99 -1.25
N ASP A 84 3.13 7.04 -1.99
CA ASP A 84 3.75 5.88 -2.62
C ASP A 84 4.25 4.85 -1.59
N PHE A 85 4.83 5.33 -0.49
CA PHE A 85 5.20 4.48 0.64
C PHE A 85 3.98 3.80 1.26
N PHE A 86 2.88 4.53 1.50
CA PHE A 86 1.64 3.93 2.01
C PHE A 86 1.06 2.89 1.04
N ALA A 87 1.06 3.17 -0.27
CA ALA A 87 0.64 2.21 -1.28
C ALA A 87 1.49 0.93 -1.24
N SER A 88 2.81 1.08 -1.08
CA SER A 88 3.74 -0.04 -0.93
C SER A 88 3.46 -0.86 0.33
N VAL A 89 3.19 -0.21 1.46
CA VAL A 89 2.80 -0.88 2.71
C VAL A 89 1.48 -1.63 2.55
N ILE A 90 0.49 -1.05 1.87
CA ILE A 90 -0.79 -1.71 1.60
C ILE A 90 -0.59 -2.94 0.71
N SER A 91 0.19 -2.79 -0.37
CA SER A 91 0.51 -3.90 -1.29
C SER A 91 1.24 -5.03 -0.57
N ASN A 92 2.23 -4.70 0.27
CA ASN A 92 2.93 -5.68 1.09
C ASN A 92 1.98 -6.42 2.05
N ASN A 93 1.09 -5.70 2.72
CA ASN A 93 0.07 -6.31 3.58
C ASN A 93 -0.86 -7.24 2.80
N LEU A 94 -1.27 -6.86 1.60
CA LEU A 94 -2.07 -7.72 0.73
C LEU A 94 -1.31 -8.97 0.33
N ASN A 95 -0.03 -8.84 -0.03
CA ASN A 95 0.83 -9.96 -0.39
C ASN A 95 0.97 -10.97 0.78
N ILE A 96 1.17 -10.47 2.00
CA ILE A 96 1.20 -11.32 3.21
C ILE A 96 -0.12 -12.07 3.39
N VAL A 97 -1.25 -11.37 3.29
CA VAL A 97 -2.58 -12.00 3.41
C VAL A 97 -2.80 -13.06 2.32
N MET A 98 -2.38 -12.79 1.09
CA MET A 98 -2.48 -13.73 -0.03
C MET A 98 -1.62 -14.98 0.18
N LYS A 99 -0.38 -14.82 0.68
CA LYS A 99 0.49 -15.95 1.03
C LYS A 99 -0.14 -16.85 2.11
N VAL A 100 -0.73 -16.26 3.14
CA VAL A 100 -1.42 -17.01 4.21
C VAL A 100 -2.62 -17.77 3.66
N LEU A 101 -3.48 -17.11 2.88
CA LEU A 101 -4.65 -17.75 2.25
C LEU A 101 -4.23 -18.90 1.33
N ALA A 102 -3.21 -18.70 0.49
CA ALA A 102 -2.68 -19.73 -0.39
C ALA A 102 -2.14 -20.93 0.41
N SER A 103 -1.40 -20.66 1.48
CA SER A 103 -0.84 -21.72 2.35
C SER A 103 -1.92 -22.57 3.00
N VAL A 104 -2.94 -21.93 3.58
CA VAL A 104 -4.11 -22.63 4.14
C VAL A 104 -4.83 -23.45 3.07
N THR A 105 -5.03 -22.87 1.89
CA THR A 105 -5.70 -23.55 0.77
C THR A 105 -4.95 -24.81 0.33
N ILE A 106 -3.62 -24.74 0.18
CA ILE A 106 -2.78 -25.88 -0.20
C ILE A 106 -2.84 -26.98 0.86
N LEU A 107 -2.77 -26.61 2.14
CA LEU A 107 -2.84 -27.57 3.25
C LEU A 107 -4.19 -28.28 3.31
N MET A 108 -5.30 -27.57 3.05
CA MET A 108 -6.63 -28.19 3.01
C MET A 108 -6.86 -29.02 1.74
N ALA A 109 -6.24 -28.66 0.62
CA ALA A 109 -6.42 -29.35 -0.66
C ALA A 109 -5.90 -30.79 -0.62
N ILE A 110 -4.77 -31.07 0.04
CA ILE A 110 -4.14 -32.40 0.06
C ILE A 110 -5.06 -33.47 0.68
N PRO A 111 -5.57 -33.32 1.93
CA PRO A 111 -6.51 -34.29 2.49
C PRO A 111 -7.84 -34.34 1.74
N THR A 112 -8.32 -33.20 1.23
CA THR A 112 -9.60 -33.12 0.51
C THR A 112 -9.55 -33.92 -0.80
N VAL A 113 -8.47 -33.81 -1.56
CA VAL A 113 -8.30 -34.56 -2.82
C VAL A 113 -8.15 -36.05 -2.53
N ILE A 114 -7.33 -36.44 -1.55
CA ILE A 114 -7.12 -37.85 -1.21
C ILE A 114 -8.43 -38.45 -0.68
N GLY A 115 -9.09 -37.79 0.27
CA GLY A 115 -10.40 -38.20 0.80
C GLY A 115 -11.48 -38.25 -0.28
N GLY A 116 -11.44 -37.32 -1.24
CA GLY A 116 -12.32 -37.31 -2.40
C GLY A 116 -12.14 -38.54 -3.28
N ILE A 117 -10.90 -38.87 -3.67
CA ILE A 117 -10.59 -40.02 -4.53
C ILE A 117 -10.94 -41.35 -3.83
N PHE A 118 -10.56 -41.50 -2.55
CA PHE A 118 -10.87 -42.70 -1.76
C PHE A 118 -12.32 -42.77 -1.26
N GLY A 119 -13.08 -41.68 -1.36
CA GLY A 119 -14.52 -41.64 -1.11
C GLY A 119 -15.38 -42.03 -2.32
N MET A 120 -14.78 -42.29 -3.49
CA MET A 120 -15.50 -42.70 -4.70
C MET A 120 -15.75 -44.22 -4.72
N ASN A 121 -16.94 -44.64 -5.14
CA ASN A 121 -17.36 -46.03 -5.20
C ASN A 121 -16.75 -46.80 -6.40
N PHE A 122 -15.44 -46.94 -6.46
CA PHE A 122 -14.76 -47.73 -7.50
C PHE A 122 -14.64 -49.21 -7.13
N ILE A 123 -14.97 -50.11 -8.07
CA ILE A 123 -14.92 -51.57 -7.89
C ILE A 123 -13.47 -52.12 -7.85
N ARG A 124 -12.52 -51.43 -8.50
CA ARG A 124 -11.09 -51.76 -8.47
C ARG A 124 -10.31 -50.53 -8.06
N MET A 125 -10.05 -50.39 -6.76
CA MET A 125 -9.15 -49.36 -6.24
C MET A 125 -7.95 -50.02 -5.56
N PRO A 126 -6.73 -49.50 -5.75
CA PRO A 126 -5.60 -49.92 -4.94
C PRO A 126 -5.91 -49.66 -3.44
N LEU A 127 -5.55 -50.60 -2.57
CA LEU A 127 -5.83 -50.63 -1.13
C LEU A 127 -7.29 -50.91 -0.66
N ILE A 128 -8.29 -51.11 -1.55
CA ILE A 128 -9.68 -51.39 -1.12
C ILE A 128 -9.85 -52.72 -0.36
N ASN A 129 -9.15 -53.78 -0.78
CA ASN A 129 -9.27 -55.11 -0.18
C ASN A 129 -8.21 -55.39 0.91
N ASN A 130 -7.47 -54.38 1.34
CA ASN A 130 -6.43 -54.51 2.35
C ASN A 130 -6.99 -54.12 3.72
N GLU A 131 -6.82 -54.97 4.74
CA GLU A 131 -7.26 -54.71 6.12
C GLU A 131 -6.68 -53.41 6.69
N PHE A 132 -5.47 -53.03 6.27
CA PHE A 132 -4.80 -51.79 6.68
C PHE A 132 -4.91 -50.65 5.63
N GLY A 133 -5.76 -50.81 4.61
CA GLY A 133 -5.87 -49.85 3.51
C GLY A 133 -6.23 -48.43 3.95
N PHE A 134 -7.14 -48.31 4.92
CA PHE A 134 -7.53 -47.03 5.51
C PHE A 134 -6.37 -46.36 6.27
N GLU A 135 -5.66 -47.14 7.09
CA GLU A 135 -4.54 -46.66 7.90
C GLU A 135 -3.37 -46.19 7.03
N ILE A 136 -3.04 -46.93 5.97
CA ILE A 136 -1.99 -46.55 5.02
C ILE A 136 -2.34 -45.24 4.31
N THR A 137 -3.58 -45.07 3.84
CA THR A 137 -4.02 -43.83 3.18
C THR A 137 -3.99 -42.64 4.13
N MET A 138 -4.37 -42.82 5.41
CA MET A 138 -4.26 -41.79 6.44
C MET A 138 -2.81 -41.37 6.69
N VAL A 139 -1.89 -42.34 6.82
CA VAL A 139 -0.46 -42.05 7.03
C VAL A 139 0.13 -41.32 5.82
N ILE A 140 -0.16 -41.75 4.59
CA ILE A 140 0.31 -41.07 3.37
C ILE A 140 -0.22 -39.64 3.32
N THR A 141 -1.50 -39.43 3.62
CA THR A 141 -2.12 -38.10 3.65
C THR A 141 -1.44 -37.19 4.67
N LEU A 142 -1.18 -37.70 5.88
CA LEU A 142 -0.46 -36.95 6.91
C LEU A 142 0.96 -36.60 6.46
N VAL A 143 1.72 -37.56 5.93
CA VAL A 143 3.09 -37.33 5.44
C VAL A 143 3.12 -36.27 4.34
N LEU A 144 2.20 -36.32 3.37
CA LEU A 144 2.10 -35.33 2.31
C LEU A 144 1.71 -33.94 2.84
N THR A 145 0.77 -33.88 3.78
CA THR A 145 0.33 -32.62 4.40
C THR A 145 1.44 -31.98 5.22
N PHE A 146 2.14 -32.75 6.06
CA PHE A 146 3.29 -32.27 6.83
C PHE A 146 4.47 -31.90 5.93
N GLY A 147 4.71 -32.67 4.86
CA GLY A 147 5.73 -32.35 3.85
C GLY A 147 5.44 -31.01 3.16
N ALA A 148 4.19 -30.78 2.76
CA ALA A 148 3.76 -29.51 2.18
C ALA A 148 3.86 -28.35 3.20
N ALA A 149 3.44 -28.57 4.45
CA ALA A 149 3.58 -27.58 5.53
C ALA A 149 5.04 -27.17 5.73
N TYR A 150 5.97 -28.13 5.75
CA TYR A 150 7.40 -27.87 5.90
C TYR A 150 7.97 -27.08 4.70
N LEU A 151 7.58 -27.42 3.47
CA LEU A 151 8.01 -26.69 2.27
C LEU A 151 7.48 -25.25 2.25
N LEU A 152 6.22 -25.04 2.67
CA LEU A 152 5.59 -23.72 2.77
C LEU A 152 6.23 -22.87 3.89
N TYR A 153 6.60 -23.50 5.00
CA TYR A 153 7.34 -22.86 6.10
C TYR A 153 8.72 -22.40 5.64
N LYS A 154 9.47 -23.26 4.94
CA LYS A 154 10.79 -22.90 4.38
C LYS A 154 10.72 -21.74 3.37
N LYS A 155 9.56 -21.51 2.75
CA LYS A 155 9.33 -20.44 1.78
C LYS A 155 8.77 -19.15 2.39
N ASP A 156 8.69 -19.03 3.73
CA ASP A 156 8.09 -17.88 4.43
C ASP A 156 6.72 -17.50 3.85
N MET A 157 5.89 -18.51 3.56
CA MET A 157 4.53 -18.28 3.08
C MET A 157 3.52 -18.09 4.22
N PHE A 158 3.93 -18.33 5.46
CA PHE A 158 3.12 -18.11 6.66
C PHE A 158 3.38 -16.75 7.32
N SER A 159 4.30 -15.94 6.77
CA SER A 159 4.70 -14.65 7.31
C SER A 159 4.71 -13.52 6.28
#